data_AF-A0A8J6LFL8-F1
#
_entry.id   AF-A0A8J6LFL8-F1
#
_cell.length_a   1.000
_cell.length_b   1.000
_cell.length_c   1.000
_cell.angle_alpha   90.00
_cell.angle_beta   90.00
_cell.angle_gamma   90.00
#
_symmetry.space_group_name_H-M   'P 1'
#
loop_
_entity.id
_entity.type
_entity.pdbx_description
1 polymer ?
#
loop_
_entity_poly.entity_id
_entity_poly.type
_entity_poly.pdbx_seq_one_letter_code
_entity_poly.pdbx_strand_id
1 'polypeptide(L)'
;MLYIRGNRRDFDNWAHLGNEGWSYEDVLPYFLKSEDQRNPYLAKNVKYHATGGYQTVQDNPYVTPLGVAFMEAAQEMGYEIRDINGEKQTGFAFYQFTMRRGSRCSTAKAFLRPIKLRKNLHISLWSHVTKVLIDPKTRRAYGVEFVKNGHKHVVLARKEVILSAGALNTPQLLMLSGVGPAAHLQDKRIKEG
;
A
#
# COMPACT_ATOMS: atom_id res chain seq x y z
N MET A 1 9.51 -8.75 -1.35
CA MET A 1 8.42 -8.93 -2.34
C MET A 1 7.32 -9.83 -1.80
N LEU A 2 7.44 -10.30 -0.54
CA LEU A 2 6.45 -11.14 0.11
C LEU A 2 5.05 -10.51 -0.02
N TYR A 3 4.06 -11.33 -0.35
CA TYR A 3 2.67 -10.92 -0.40
C TYR A 3 1.90 -11.64 0.71
N ILE A 4 1.73 -10.94 1.82
CA ILE A 4 0.94 -11.35 2.97
C ILE A 4 0.02 -10.19 3.31
N ARG A 5 -1.26 -10.46 3.51
CA ARG A 5 -2.24 -9.49 3.98
C ARG A 5 -2.15 -9.34 5.50
N GLY A 6 -2.76 -8.30 6.06
CA GLY A 6 -2.90 -8.16 7.52
C GLY A 6 -3.80 -9.26 8.10
N ASN A 7 -3.77 -9.43 9.42
CA ASN A 7 -4.68 -10.37 10.06
C ASN A 7 -6.09 -9.81 10.11
N ARG A 8 -7.10 -10.66 9.94
CA ARG A 8 -8.51 -10.27 10.08
C ARG A 8 -8.76 -9.47 11.35
N ARG A 9 -8.17 -9.91 12.48
CA ARG A 9 -8.30 -9.23 13.77
C ARG A 9 -7.75 -7.81 13.76
N ASP A 10 -6.73 -7.52 12.95
CA ASP A 10 -6.16 -6.16 12.86
C ASP A 10 -7.18 -5.19 12.24
N PHE A 11 -7.83 -5.60 11.15
CA PHE A 11 -8.87 -4.81 10.47
C PHE A 11 -10.15 -4.69 11.30
N ASP A 12 -10.61 -5.80 11.89
CA ASP A 12 -11.78 -5.77 12.75
C ASP A 12 -11.54 -4.88 13.99
N ASN A 13 -10.31 -4.85 14.51
CA ASN A 13 -9.93 -3.92 15.56
C ASN A 13 -9.93 -2.46 15.08
N TRP A 14 -9.51 -2.18 13.83
CA TRP A 14 -9.63 -0.81 13.28
C TRP A 14 -11.09 -0.35 13.22
N ALA A 15 -12.01 -1.22 12.78
CA ALA A 15 -13.44 -0.93 12.80
C ALA A 15 -13.95 -0.70 14.23
N HIS A 16 -13.56 -1.53 15.18
CA HIS A 16 -13.91 -1.38 16.60
C HIS A 16 -13.40 -0.07 17.21
N LEU A 17 -12.26 0.46 16.75
CA LEU A 17 -11.73 1.77 17.16
C LEU A 17 -12.48 2.96 16.53
N GLY A 18 -13.60 2.72 15.83
CA GLY A 18 -14.46 3.75 15.25
C GLY A 18 -14.20 4.05 13.77
N ASN A 19 -13.36 3.27 13.09
CA ASN A 19 -13.11 3.44 11.66
C ASN A 19 -14.12 2.59 10.85
N GLU A 20 -15.34 3.08 10.71
CA GLU A 20 -16.39 2.40 9.95
C GLU A 20 -15.94 2.07 8.51
N GLY A 21 -16.29 0.88 8.03
CA GLY A 21 -15.90 0.40 6.69
C GLY A 21 -14.46 -0.14 6.59
N TRP A 22 -13.76 -0.34 7.72
CA TRP A 22 -12.41 -0.91 7.77
C TRP A 22 -12.34 -2.31 8.39
N SER A 23 -13.46 -3.02 8.54
CA SER A 23 -13.43 -4.42 8.98
C SER A 23 -12.78 -5.30 7.91
N TYR A 24 -12.38 -6.53 8.27
CA TYR A 24 -11.77 -7.43 7.29
C TYR A 24 -12.71 -7.70 6.10
N GLU A 25 -14.01 -7.80 6.37
CA GLU A 25 -15.03 -8.04 5.34
C GLU A 25 -15.16 -6.86 4.39
N ASP A 26 -15.03 -5.62 4.88
CA ASP A 26 -15.08 -4.42 4.05
C ASP A 26 -13.83 -4.25 3.16
N VAL A 27 -12.65 -4.61 3.67
CA VAL A 27 -11.39 -4.42 2.93
C VAL A 27 -11.07 -5.58 1.98
N LEU A 28 -11.57 -6.78 2.25
CA LEU A 28 -11.31 -7.98 1.44
C LEU A 28 -11.63 -7.77 -0.06
N PRO A 29 -12.78 -7.18 -0.46
CA PRO A 29 -13.06 -6.87 -1.86
C PRO A 29 -11.98 -6.01 -2.54
N TYR A 30 -11.30 -5.13 -1.81
CA TYR A 30 -10.22 -4.30 -2.35
C TYR A 30 -8.92 -5.08 -2.52
N PHE A 31 -8.61 -6.02 -1.61
CA PHE A 31 -7.52 -6.96 -1.81
C PHE A 31 -7.75 -7.82 -3.06
N LEU A 32 -8.96 -8.36 -3.22
CA LEU A 32 -9.36 -9.14 -4.39
C LEU A 32 -9.28 -8.31 -5.68
N LYS A 33 -9.83 -7.10 -5.68
CA LYS A 33 -9.78 -6.19 -6.85
C LYS A 33 -8.36 -5.90 -7.34
N SER A 34 -7.40 -5.85 -6.41
CA SER A 34 -6.00 -5.61 -6.74
C SER A 34 -5.29 -6.84 -7.28
N GLU A 35 -5.66 -8.03 -6.81
CA GLU A 35 -4.90 -9.27 -6.97
C GLU A 35 -5.07 -9.89 -8.37
N ASP A 36 -3.95 -10.30 -8.95
CA ASP A 36 -3.90 -11.25 -10.06
C ASP A 36 -3.15 -12.51 -9.61
N GLN A 37 -3.89 -13.42 -8.99
CA GLN A 37 -3.39 -14.67 -8.44
C GLN A 37 -3.05 -15.65 -9.57
N ARG A 38 -1.78 -15.99 -9.74
CA ARG A 38 -1.33 -16.88 -10.82
C ARG A 38 -1.25 -18.35 -10.43
N ASN A 39 -1.35 -18.67 -9.14
CA ASN A 39 -1.29 -20.04 -8.65
C ASN A 39 -2.67 -20.70 -8.77
N PRO A 40 -2.88 -21.70 -9.66
CA PRO A 40 -4.21 -22.25 -9.93
C PRO A 40 -4.85 -22.93 -8.72
N TYR A 41 -4.06 -23.46 -7.80
CA TYR A 41 -4.58 -24.12 -6.59
C TYR A 41 -5.19 -23.13 -5.59
N LEU A 42 -4.71 -21.87 -5.56
CA LEU A 42 -5.26 -20.79 -4.73
C LEU A 42 -6.35 -20.01 -5.45
N ALA A 43 -6.20 -19.79 -6.76
CA ALA A 43 -7.18 -19.06 -7.56
C ALA A 43 -8.58 -19.71 -7.58
N LYS A 44 -8.67 -21.02 -7.25
CA LYS A 44 -9.95 -21.73 -7.08
C LYS A 44 -10.75 -21.25 -5.85
N ASN A 45 -10.08 -20.72 -4.83
CA ASN A 45 -10.70 -20.19 -3.63
C ASN A 45 -11.13 -18.73 -3.85
N VAL A 46 -12.20 -18.53 -4.62
CA VAL A 46 -12.69 -17.21 -5.03
C VAL A 46 -13.14 -16.32 -3.86
N LYS A 47 -13.32 -16.89 -2.66
CA LYS A 47 -13.60 -16.13 -1.44
C LYS A 47 -12.41 -15.31 -0.98
N TYR A 48 -11.19 -15.84 -1.13
CA TYR A 48 -9.96 -15.22 -0.61
C TYR A 48 -8.99 -14.81 -1.71
N HIS A 49 -9.17 -15.27 -2.95
CA HIS A 49 -8.33 -14.89 -4.07
C HIS A 49 -9.11 -14.44 -5.30
N ALA A 50 -8.49 -13.55 -6.07
CA ALA A 50 -9.00 -13.13 -7.36
C ALA A 50 -7.91 -13.17 -8.43
N THR A 51 -8.38 -13.22 -9.68
CA THR A 51 -7.53 -13.14 -10.87
C THR A 51 -7.95 -11.94 -11.71
N GLY A 52 -7.05 -11.44 -12.57
CA GLY A 52 -7.35 -10.33 -13.47
C GLY A 52 -7.15 -8.93 -12.87
N GLY A 53 -6.78 -8.81 -11.59
CA GLY A 53 -6.31 -7.57 -11.00
C GLY A 53 -4.99 -7.07 -11.61
N TYR A 54 -4.54 -5.90 -11.17
CA TYR A 54 -3.33 -5.28 -11.72
C TYR A 54 -2.03 -5.83 -11.11
N GLN A 55 -2.08 -6.25 -9.83
CA GLN A 55 -0.94 -6.68 -9.05
C GLN A 55 -0.81 -8.20 -9.12
N THR A 56 0.10 -8.66 -9.99
CA THR A 56 0.39 -10.10 -10.11
C THR A 56 1.03 -10.64 -8.82
N VAL A 57 0.46 -11.73 -8.34
CA VAL A 57 0.90 -12.51 -7.18
C VAL A 57 1.11 -13.94 -7.64
N GLN A 58 2.27 -14.51 -7.34
CA GLN A 58 2.63 -15.88 -7.71
C GLN A 58 3.67 -16.44 -6.75
N ASP A 59 3.82 -17.76 -6.75
CA ASP A 59 4.87 -18.42 -5.99
C ASP A 59 6.26 -18.12 -6.59
N ASN A 60 7.29 -18.36 -5.78
CA ASN A 60 8.66 -18.33 -6.27
C ASN A 60 8.87 -19.50 -7.25
N PRO A 61 9.39 -19.27 -8.47
CA PRO A 61 9.71 -20.37 -9.40
C PRO A 61 10.76 -21.35 -8.87
N TYR A 62 11.54 -20.97 -7.85
CA TYR A 62 12.53 -21.83 -7.23
C TYR A 62 12.29 -21.97 -5.73
N VAL A 63 12.19 -23.22 -5.26
CA VAL A 63 12.10 -23.58 -3.85
C VAL A 63 13.35 -24.39 -3.51
N THR A 64 14.05 -24.00 -2.45
CA THR A 64 15.22 -24.72 -1.98
C THR A 64 14.80 -26.03 -1.28
N PRO A 65 15.64 -27.08 -1.28
CA PRO A 65 15.38 -28.28 -0.50
C PRO A 65 15.16 -27.98 1.00
N LEU A 66 15.83 -26.96 1.53
CA LEU A 66 15.62 -26.50 2.90
C LEU A 66 14.18 -26.01 3.14
N GLY A 67 13.59 -25.30 2.18
CA GLY A 67 12.20 -24.86 2.29
C GLY A 67 11.22 -26.03 2.40
N VAL A 68 11.48 -27.12 1.68
CA VAL A 68 10.70 -28.36 1.77
C VAL A 68 10.89 -29.02 3.13
N ALA A 69 12.13 -29.18 3.59
CA ALA A 69 12.43 -29.78 4.90
C ALA A 69 11.78 -29.00 6.06
N PHE A 70 11.70 -27.66 5.96
CA PHE A 70 10.99 -26.84 6.95
C PHE A 70 9.48 -27.09 6.97
N MET A 71 8.86 -27.33 5.81
CA MET A 71 7.45 -27.67 5.73
C MET A 71 7.17 -29.06 6.31
N GLU A 72 8.03 -30.04 6.02
CA GLU A 72 7.94 -31.41 6.56
C GLU A 72 8.07 -31.41 8.09
N ALA A 73 9.10 -30.74 8.62
CA ALA A 73 9.29 -30.60 10.07
C ALA A 73 8.09 -29.94 10.76
N ALA A 74 7.48 -28.93 10.12
CA ALA A 74 6.26 -28.31 10.65
C ALA A 74 5.10 -29.31 10.75
N GLN A 75 4.92 -30.18 9.74
CA GLN A 75 3.90 -31.23 9.78
C GLN A 75 4.19 -32.29 10.84
N GLU A 76 5.45 -32.69 11.01
CA GLU A 76 5.87 -33.62 12.08
C GLU A 76 5.58 -33.07 13.48
N MET A 77 5.70 -31.75 13.65
CA MET A 77 5.32 -31.05 14.88
C MET A 77 3.80 -30.84 15.04
N GLY A 78 2.99 -31.30 14.09
CA GLY A 78 1.53 -31.20 14.11
C GLY A 78 0.97 -29.87 13.60
N TYR A 79 1.77 -29.04 12.93
CA TYR A 79 1.28 -27.81 12.29
C TYR A 79 0.76 -28.08 10.87
N GLU A 80 -0.24 -27.31 10.48
CA GLU A 80 -0.82 -27.40 9.14
C GLU A 80 -0.07 -26.50 8.16
N ILE A 81 0.16 -27.01 6.93
CA ILE A 81 0.58 -26.20 5.80
C ILE A 81 -0.67 -25.60 5.15
N ARG A 82 -0.73 -24.27 5.05
CA ARG A 82 -1.95 -23.55 4.64
C ARG A 82 -1.64 -22.35 3.76
N ASP A 83 -2.69 -21.76 3.22
CA ASP A 83 -2.65 -20.45 2.59
C ASP A 83 -2.70 -19.33 3.64
N ILE A 84 -1.61 -18.57 3.74
CA ILE A 84 -1.44 -17.41 4.63
C ILE A 84 -2.36 -16.22 4.33
N ASN A 85 -3.02 -16.20 3.17
CA ASN A 85 -3.98 -15.17 2.77
C ASN A 85 -5.43 -15.71 2.75
N GLY A 86 -5.63 -16.94 3.23
CA GLY A 86 -6.92 -17.62 3.28
C GLY A 86 -7.66 -17.38 4.60
N GLU A 87 -8.62 -18.27 4.89
CA GLU A 87 -9.48 -18.16 6.07
C GLU A 87 -8.73 -18.19 7.41
N LYS A 88 -7.72 -19.05 7.51
CA LYS A 88 -6.89 -19.24 8.71
C LYS A 88 -5.44 -19.02 8.33
N GLN A 89 -4.83 -17.99 8.92
CA GLN A 89 -3.45 -17.60 8.61
C GLN A 89 -2.41 -18.27 9.50
N THR A 90 -2.81 -18.79 10.66
CA THR A 90 -1.91 -19.51 11.57
C THR A 90 -1.53 -20.86 10.96
N GLY A 91 -0.24 -21.07 10.72
CA GLY A 91 0.32 -22.28 10.14
C GLY A 91 1.62 -22.00 9.41
N PHE A 92 2.06 -22.96 8.60
CA PHE A 92 3.24 -22.84 7.75
C PHE A 92 2.82 -22.73 6.28
N ALA A 93 3.64 -22.07 5.46
CA ALA A 93 3.33 -21.91 4.04
C ALA A 93 4.58 -21.64 3.21
N PHE A 94 4.53 -22.04 1.94
CA PHE A 94 5.34 -21.37 0.94
C PHE A 94 4.75 -20.00 0.65
N TYR A 95 5.59 -18.97 0.76
CA TYR A 95 5.11 -17.61 0.56
C TYR A 95 4.94 -17.25 -0.91
N GLN A 96 3.96 -16.38 -1.14
CA GLN A 96 3.70 -15.77 -2.42
C GLN A 96 4.44 -14.44 -2.54
N PHE A 97 4.66 -14.00 -3.77
CA PHE A 97 5.40 -12.78 -4.06
C PHE A 97 4.68 -11.88 -5.06
N THR A 98 4.84 -10.57 -4.89
CA THR A 98 4.47 -9.56 -5.89
C THR A 98 5.43 -9.63 -7.09
N MET A 99 5.19 -10.61 -7.96
CA MET A 99 6.08 -11.01 -9.04
C MET A 99 5.29 -11.26 -10.33
N ARG A 100 5.89 -10.95 -11.48
CA ARG A 100 5.34 -11.26 -12.80
C ARG A 100 6.48 -11.80 -13.66
N ARG A 101 6.38 -13.07 -14.07
CA ARG A 101 7.38 -13.76 -14.89
C ARG A 101 8.79 -13.71 -14.25
N GLY A 102 8.89 -14.12 -12.99
CA GLY A 102 10.20 -14.18 -12.29
C GLY A 102 10.77 -12.83 -11.84
N SER A 103 10.16 -11.71 -12.23
CA SER A 103 10.63 -10.36 -11.91
C SER A 103 9.68 -9.62 -10.98
N ARG A 104 10.22 -8.69 -10.18
CA ARG A 104 9.44 -7.79 -9.33
C ARG A 104 8.27 -7.15 -10.09
N CYS A 105 7.08 -7.23 -9.50
CA CYS A 105 5.91 -6.49 -9.91
C CYS A 105 5.66 -5.36 -8.90
N SER A 106 6.28 -4.19 -9.13
CA SER A 106 6.08 -3.01 -8.28
C SER A 106 4.73 -2.35 -8.54
N THR A 107 4.29 -1.47 -7.63
CA THR A 107 3.07 -0.67 -7.81
C THR A 107 3.12 0.18 -9.09
N ALA A 108 4.27 0.76 -9.43
CA ALA A 108 4.45 1.46 -10.70
C ALA A 108 4.24 0.54 -11.91
N LYS A 109 4.71 -0.71 -11.84
CA LYS A 109 4.56 -1.70 -12.93
C LYS A 109 3.12 -2.21 -13.05
N ALA A 110 2.47 -2.46 -11.92
CA ALA A 110 1.10 -2.96 -11.84
C ALA A 110 0.08 -1.88 -12.22
N PHE A 111 0.16 -0.70 -11.60
CA PHE A 111 -0.92 0.30 -11.65
C PHE A 111 -0.64 1.49 -12.57
N LEU A 112 0.61 1.99 -12.64
CA LEU A 112 0.91 3.21 -13.41
C LEU A 112 1.28 2.91 -14.87
N ARG A 113 2.18 1.97 -15.12
CA ARG A 113 2.67 1.66 -16.47
C ARG A 113 1.54 1.32 -17.46
N PRO A 114 0.52 0.53 -17.10
CA PRO A 114 -0.56 0.19 -18.04
C PRO A 114 -1.42 1.39 -18.45
N ILE A 115 -1.49 2.44 -17.62
CA ILE A 115 -2.37 3.59 -17.84
C ILE A 115 -1.60 4.89 -18.12
N LYS A 116 -0.28 4.83 -18.29
CA LYS A 116 0.60 6.00 -18.40
C LYS A 116 0.28 6.95 -19.56
N LEU A 117 -0.45 6.47 -20.57
CA LEU A 117 -0.84 7.25 -21.76
C LEU A 117 -2.22 7.91 -21.63
N ARG A 118 -2.92 7.74 -20.51
CA ARG A 118 -4.19 8.41 -20.28
C ARG A 118 -3.98 9.92 -20.23
N LYS A 119 -4.69 10.67 -21.06
CA LYS A 119 -4.56 12.14 -21.18
C LYS A 119 -4.88 12.90 -19.88
N ASN A 120 -5.65 12.29 -18.98
CA ASN A 120 -6.02 12.85 -17.69
C ASN A 120 -5.09 12.41 -16.54
N LEU A 121 -3.98 11.73 -16.83
CA LEU A 121 -2.97 11.34 -15.85
C LEU A 121 -1.63 12.01 -16.19
N HIS A 122 -1.12 12.80 -15.26
CA HIS A 122 0.18 13.46 -15.37
C HIS A 122 1.11 12.93 -14.29
N ILE A 123 2.31 12.49 -14.69
CA ILE A 123 3.34 11.98 -13.78
C ILE A 123 4.57 12.87 -13.92
N SER A 124 4.97 13.54 -12.83
CA SER A 124 6.18 14.34 -12.80
C SER A 124 7.21 13.68 -11.90
N LEU A 125 8.29 13.18 -12.51
CA LEU A 125 9.45 12.64 -11.79
C LEU A 125 10.34 13.79 -11.32
N TRP A 126 11.24 13.49 -10.37
CA TRP A 126 12.21 14.46 -9.83
C TRP A 126 11.55 15.75 -9.33
N SER A 127 10.36 15.59 -8.74
CA SER A 127 9.49 16.67 -8.28
C SER A 127 9.20 16.44 -6.81
N HIS A 128 10.02 17.02 -5.94
CA HIS A 128 9.92 16.79 -4.49
C HIS A 128 8.99 17.82 -3.87
N VAL A 129 7.83 17.39 -3.38
CA VAL A 129 6.87 18.26 -2.71
C VAL A 129 7.46 18.75 -1.38
N THR A 130 7.52 20.07 -1.20
CA THR A 130 8.10 20.71 -0.02
C THR A 130 7.05 21.29 0.91
N LYS A 131 5.84 21.59 0.40
CA LYS A 131 4.75 22.17 1.20
C LYS A 131 3.38 21.91 0.59
N VAL A 132 2.39 21.63 1.43
CA VAL A 132 0.96 21.69 1.08
C VAL A 132 0.47 23.12 1.30
N LEU A 133 -0.24 23.65 0.30
CA LEU A 133 -0.82 24.98 0.37
C LEU A 133 -2.21 24.89 0.98
N ILE A 134 -2.40 25.52 2.13
CA ILE A 134 -3.63 25.52 2.91
C ILE A 134 -4.10 26.96 3.06
N ASP A 135 -5.37 27.20 2.79
CA ASP A 135 -5.99 28.50 2.98
C ASP A 135 -6.24 28.74 4.49
N PRO A 136 -5.69 29.80 5.10
CA PRO A 136 -5.73 29.99 6.55
C PRO A 136 -7.13 30.32 7.09
N LYS A 137 -8.06 30.74 6.23
CA LYS A 137 -9.44 31.08 6.64
C LYS A 137 -10.35 29.87 6.59
N THR A 138 -10.23 29.08 5.52
CA THR A 138 -11.09 27.92 5.26
C THR A 138 -10.47 26.60 5.72
N ARG A 139 -9.17 26.61 6.05
CA ARG A 139 -8.36 25.44 6.40
C ARG A 139 -8.35 24.37 5.29
N ARG A 140 -8.63 24.77 4.05
CA ARG A 140 -8.72 23.88 2.89
C ARG A 140 -7.39 23.82 2.15
N ALA A 141 -6.90 22.60 1.90
CA ALA A 141 -5.77 22.38 1.00
C ALA A 141 -6.17 22.69 -0.45
N TYR A 142 -5.42 23.54 -1.12
CA TYR A 142 -5.71 24.01 -2.49
C TYR A 142 -4.58 23.77 -3.49
N GLY A 143 -3.46 23.20 -3.06
CA GLY A 143 -2.33 22.90 -3.94
C GLY A 143 -1.10 22.40 -3.19
N VAL A 144 0.00 22.26 -3.92
CA VAL A 144 1.31 21.94 -3.36
C VAL A 144 2.41 22.78 -4.01
N GLU A 145 3.43 23.12 -3.21
CA GLU A 145 4.73 23.59 -3.68
C GLU A 145 5.67 22.40 -3.80
N PHE A 146 6.43 22.33 -4.89
CA PHE A 146 7.46 21.31 -5.09
C PHE A 146 8.70 21.88 -5.77
N VAL A 147 9.84 21.24 -5.55
CA VAL A 147 11.10 21.57 -6.22
C VAL A 147 11.34 20.61 -7.37
N LYS A 148 11.68 21.16 -8.54
CA LYS A 148 12.08 20.42 -9.74
C LYS A 148 13.20 21.17 -10.44
N ASN A 149 14.29 20.47 -10.75
CA ASN A 149 15.49 21.05 -11.39
C ASN A 149 16.01 22.28 -10.65
N GLY A 150 16.03 22.25 -9.31
CA GLY A 150 16.48 23.36 -8.45
C GLY A 150 15.50 24.53 -8.32
N HIS A 151 14.38 24.52 -9.04
CA HIS A 151 13.40 25.61 -9.03
C HIS A 151 12.14 25.20 -8.28
N LYS A 152 11.52 26.16 -7.58
CA LYS A 152 10.23 25.99 -6.94
C LYS A 152 9.10 26.14 -7.96
N HIS A 153 8.12 25.26 -7.88
CA HIS A 153 6.92 25.24 -8.70
C HIS A 153 5.70 25.07 -7.80
N VAL A 154 4.56 25.57 -8.27
CA VAL A 154 3.28 25.42 -7.59
C VAL A 154 2.29 24.74 -8.53
N VAL A 155 1.54 23.77 -8.01
CA VAL A 155 0.39 23.19 -8.72
C VAL A 155 -0.84 23.24 -7.81
N LEU A 156 -1.96 23.66 -8.39
CA LEU A 156 -3.23 23.83 -7.68
C LEU A 156 -4.14 22.62 -7.87
N ALA A 157 -4.93 22.30 -6.85
CA ALA A 157 -5.88 21.20 -6.84
C ALA A 157 -7.31 21.76 -6.72
N ARG A 158 -8.18 21.40 -7.67
CA ARG A 158 -9.60 21.82 -7.64
C ARG A 158 -10.44 21.08 -6.60
N LYS A 159 -10.04 19.85 -6.26
CA LYS A 159 -10.76 18.98 -5.33
C LYS A 159 -9.97 18.79 -4.06
N GLU A 160 -8.93 17.95 -4.13
CA GLU A 160 -8.21 17.44 -2.96
C GLU A 160 -6.70 17.30 -3.25
N VAL A 161 -5.91 17.31 -2.19
CA VAL A 161 -4.49 16.92 -2.18
C VAL A 161 -4.38 15.63 -1.39
N ILE A 162 -3.97 14.53 -2.04
CA ILE A 162 -3.81 13.21 -1.41
C ILE A 162 -2.33 12.98 -1.13
N LEU A 163 -1.96 12.85 0.15
CA LEU A 163 -0.57 12.61 0.56
C LEU A 163 -0.26 11.12 0.63
N SER A 164 0.56 10.65 -0.30
CA SER A 164 1.04 9.26 -0.37
C SER A 164 2.56 9.17 -0.27
N ALA A 165 3.17 10.01 0.57
CA ALA A 165 4.64 10.12 0.71
C ALA A 165 5.25 9.04 1.64
N GLY A 166 4.41 8.19 2.25
CA GLY A 166 4.81 7.13 3.18
C GLY A 166 4.75 7.57 4.65
N ALA A 167 4.82 6.60 5.56
CA ALA A 167 4.60 6.82 7.01
C ALA A 167 5.59 7.78 7.67
N LEU A 168 6.75 8.03 7.06
CA LEU A 168 7.76 8.99 7.56
C LEU A 168 7.60 10.38 6.93
N ASN A 169 7.50 10.44 5.61
CA ASN A 169 7.52 11.72 4.91
C ASN A 169 6.15 12.41 4.92
N THR A 170 5.04 11.69 5.00
CA THR A 170 3.70 12.29 5.10
C THR A 170 3.57 13.16 6.37
N PRO A 171 3.84 12.67 7.60
CA PRO A 171 3.75 13.53 8.78
C PRO A 171 4.79 14.66 8.78
N GLN A 172 6.00 14.42 8.26
CA GLN A 172 6.99 15.48 8.09
C GLN A 172 6.47 16.60 7.18
N LEU A 173 5.91 16.25 6.02
CA LEU A 173 5.36 17.22 5.06
C LEU A 173 4.16 17.98 5.66
N LEU A 174 3.29 17.30 6.42
CA LEU A 174 2.21 17.96 7.15
C LEU A 174 2.76 19.01 8.13
N MET A 175 3.78 18.67 8.91
CA MET A 175 4.41 19.61 9.84
C MET A 175 5.05 20.80 9.10
N LEU A 176 5.78 20.55 8.01
CA LEU A 176 6.33 21.62 7.14
C LEU A 176 5.22 22.52 6.53
N SER A 177 4.00 22.01 6.46
CA SER A 177 2.82 22.71 5.95
C SER A 177 1.98 23.38 7.05
N GLY A 178 2.45 23.36 8.31
CA GLY A 178 1.73 23.98 9.43
C GLY A 178 0.65 23.08 10.05
N VAL A 179 0.66 21.78 9.77
CA VAL A 179 -0.26 20.78 10.35
C VAL A 179 0.54 19.83 11.25
N GLY A 180 0.46 20.05 12.56
CA GLY A 180 1.18 19.25 13.55
C GLY A 180 1.05 19.85 14.95
N PRO A 181 1.79 19.31 15.94
CA PRO A 181 1.75 19.84 17.31
C PRO A 181 2.23 21.29 17.37
N ALA A 182 1.38 22.20 17.85
CA ALA A 182 1.63 23.65 17.84
C ALA A 182 2.99 24.05 18.45
N ALA A 183 3.33 23.49 19.62
CA ALA A 183 4.61 23.77 20.29
C ALA A 183 5.83 23.39 19.42
N HIS A 184 5.75 22.28 18.68
CA HIS A 184 6.82 21.86 17.79
C HIS A 184 6.92 22.77 16.56
N LEU A 185 5.78 23.17 15.99
CA LEU A 185 5.75 24.09 14.85
C LEU A 185 6.37 25.46 15.23
N GLN A 186 6.04 25.98 16.42
CA GLN A 186 6.60 27.22 16.93
C GLN A 186 8.12 27.13 17.17
N ASP A 187 8.60 26.05 17.78
CA ASP A 187 10.04 25.78 17.95
C ASP A 187 10.79 25.79 16.60
N LYS A 188 10.16 25.21 15.57
CA LYS A 188 10.70 25.18 14.20
C LYS A 188 10.39 26.43 13.37
N ARG A 189 9.78 27.47 13.97
CA ARG A 189 9.40 28.74 13.31
C ARG A 189 8.48 28.54 12.10
N ILE A 190 7.61 27.55 12.15
CA ILE A 190 6.61 27.24 11.14
C ILE A 190 5.29 27.88 11.56
N LYS A 191 4.65 28.61 10.65
CA LYS A 191 3.31 29.16 10.87
C LYS A 191 2.26 28.05 10.77
N GLU A 192 1.28 28.07 11.67
CA GLU A 192 0.13 27.17 11.60
C GLU A 192 -0.65 27.40 10.29
N GLY A 193 -1.09 26.31 9.67
CA GLY A 193 -1.74 26.28 8.35
C GLY A 193 -3.20 26.68 8.35
#